data_AF-G3UZB5-F1
#
_entry.id   AF-G3UZB5-F1
#
_cell.length_a   1.000
_cell.length_b   1.000
_cell.length_c   1.000
_cell.angle_alpha   90.00
_cell.angle_beta   90.00
_cell.angle_gamma   90.00
#
_symmetry.space_group_name_H-M   'P 1'
#
loop_
_entity.id
_entity.type
_entity.pdbx_description
1 polymer ?
#
loop_
_entity_poly.entity_id
_entity_poly.type
_entity_poly.pdbx_seq_one_letter_code
_entity_poly.pdbx_strand_id
1 'polypeptide(L)'
;MAFRATPGRTPPGPGPRSGIPSASFPSPQPPMAGPGGIEEEDEEEPAEIHLCVLWSSGYLGIAYYDTSDSTIHFMPDAPDHESLKLLQRVLDEINPQSVVTSAKQDEAMTRFLGKLASEEHREPKGPEIILLPSVDFGPEISKQRLLSGNYSFISDSMTATEKILFLSSIIPFDCVLTVRALGGLLKFLSRRRIGVELEDYDVGVPILGFKKFVLTHLVSIDQDTYSVLQIFKSESHPSVYKVASGLKEGLSLFGILNRCRCKWGQKLLRLWFTRPTRELRELNSRLDVIQFFLMPQNLDMAQMLHRLLSHIKNVPLILKRMKLSHTKVSDWQVLYKTVYSALGLRDACRSLPQSIQLFQDIAQEFSDDLHHIASLIGKVVDFEESLAENRFTVLPNIDPDIDAKKRRLIGLPSFLTEVAQKELENLDSRIPSCSVIYIPLIGFLLSIPRLPFMVEASDFEIEGLDFMFLSEDKLHYRSARTKELDTLLGDLHCEIRDQETLLMYQLQCQVLARASVLTRVLDLASRLDVLLALASAARDYGYSRPHYSPCIHGVRIRNGRHPLMELCARTFVPNSTDCGGDQGRVKVITGPNSSGKSIYLKQLRIHLPRPLHLHD
;
A
#
# COMPACT_ATOMS: atom_id res chain seq x y z
N MET A 1 6.78 -51.55 -61.85
CA MET A 1 7.45 -52.87 -61.91
C MET A 1 7.45 -53.45 -60.52
N ALA A 2 6.80 -54.60 -60.37
CA ALA A 2 6.70 -55.34 -59.12
C ALA A 2 8.06 -55.94 -58.72
N PHE A 3 8.34 -56.05 -57.42
CA PHE A 3 9.00 -57.23 -56.85
C PHE A 3 8.58 -57.43 -55.39
N ARG A 4 7.93 -58.57 -55.17
CA ARG A 4 7.75 -59.28 -53.89
C ARG A 4 8.94 -60.22 -53.71
N ALA A 5 9.45 -60.40 -52.49
CA ALA A 5 9.73 -61.72 -51.90
C ALA A 5 10.16 -61.62 -50.41
N THR A 6 9.52 -62.48 -49.62
CA THR A 6 9.60 -62.86 -48.19
C THR A 6 10.82 -63.75 -47.86
N PRO A 7 10.93 -64.46 -46.70
CA PRO A 7 10.79 -64.13 -45.25
C PRO A 7 11.95 -64.71 -44.38
N GLY A 8 11.99 -64.48 -43.05
CA GLY A 8 12.90 -65.24 -42.16
C GLY A 8 12.83 -64.96 -40.64
N ARG A 9 12.11 -65.85 -39.92
CA ARG A 9 12.17 -66.31 -38.50
C ARG A 9 12.93 -65.51 -37.39
N THR A 10 12.21 -65.28 -36.28
CA THR A 10 12.65 -65.10 -34.86
C THR A 10 12.85 -66.47 -34.15
N PRO A 11 13.21 -66.65 -32.84
CA PRO A 11 13.47 -65.75 -31.67
C PRO A 11 14.71 -66.23 -30.80
N PRO A 12 14.87 -66.08 -29.45
CA PRO A 12 14.40 -65.12 -28.42
C PRO A 12 15.57 -64.45 -27.60
N GLY A 13 15.22 -63.63 -26.59
CA GLY A 13 16.09 -62.71 -25.81
C GLY A 13 17.15 -63.30 -24.85
N PRO A 14 17.83 -62.47 -24.01
CA PRO A 14 17.18 -61.77 -22.89
C PRO A 14 17.61 -60.29 -22.72
N GLY A 15 16.77 -59.47 -22.07
CA GLY A 15 17.16 -58.13 -21.56
C GLY A 15 17.75 -58.20 -20.15
N PRO A 16 17.77 -57.10 -19.39
CA PRO A 16 18.01 -55.70 -19.76
C PRO A 16 19.16 -55.10 -18.91
N ARG A 17 19.80 -54.01 -19.34
CA ARG A 17 20.41 -53.00 -18.43
C ARG A 17 20.80 -51.71 -19.15
N SER A 18 20.10 -50.64 -18.74
CA SER A 18 20.55 -49.24 -18.60
C SER A 18 21.33 -48.57 -19.74
N GLY A 19 20.67 -47.65 -20.45
CA GLY A 19 21.30 -46.66 -21.33
C GLY A 19 20.53 -45.33 -21.36
N ILE A 20 21.16 -44.32 -20.74
CA ILE A 20 21.35 -42.92 -21.18
C ILE A 20 20.10 -42.08 -21.60
N PRO A 21 19.88 -40.89 -20.98
CA PRO A 21 18.75 -40.01 -21.28
C PRO A 21 18.96 -39.20 -22.58
N SER A 22 17.88 -39.06 -23.34
CA SER A 22 17.78 -38.26 -24.57
C SER A 22 17.72 -36.75 -24.28
N ALA A 23 18.46 -36.00 -25.09
CA ALA A 23 18.61 -34.55 -25.07
C ALA A 23 17.29 -33.76 -25.10
N SER A 24 17.17 -32.78 -24.20
CA SER A 24 16.16 -31.72 -24.18
C SER A 24 16.67 -30.48 -24.92
N PHE A 25 15.83 -29.93 -25.80
CA PHE A 25 16.05 -28.64 -26.47
C PHE A 25 15.90 -27.47 -25.47
N PRO A 26 16.68 -26.38 -25.62
CA PRO A 26 16.63 -25.24 -24.71
C PRO A 26 15.43 -24.33 -25.01
N SER A 27 14.73 -23.90 -23.95
CA SER A 27 13.74 -22.84 -23.95
C SER A 27 14.39 -21.45 -24.02
N PRO A 28 13.76 -20.43 -24.63
CA PRO A 28 14.32 -19.09 -24.70
C PRO A 28 14.22 -18.40 -23.33
N GLN A 29 15.36 -17.98 -22.78
CA GLN A 29 15.43 -17.17 -21.55
C GLN A 29 14.92 -15.73 -21.82
N PRO A 30 14.18 -15.12 -20.88
CA PRO A 30 13.95 -13.67 -20.89
C PRO A 30 15.24 -12.91 -20.56
N PRO A 31 15.38 -11.64 -21.00
CA PRO A 31 16.63 -10.89 -20.89
C PRO A 31 17.01 -10.66 -19.42
N MET A 32 18.29 -10.91 -19.11
CA MET A 32 18.87 -10.67 -17.79
C MET A 32 18.85 -9.17 -17.44
N ALA A 33 18.28 -8.85 -16.28
CA ALA A 33 18.46 -7.56 -15.63
C ALA A 33 19.92 -7.44 -15.16
N GLY A 34 20.58 -6.32 -15.53
CA GLY A 34 21.93 -6.01 -15.09
C GLY A 34 22.02 -5.72 -13.57
N PRO A 35 23.20 -5.78 -12.98
CA PRO A 35 23.38 -5.54 -11.55
C PRO A 35 23.40 -4.03 -11.29
N GLY A 36 22.39 -3.50 -10.60
CA GLY A 36 22.38 -2.10 -10.19
C GLY A 36 21.01 -1.63 -9.70
N GLY A 37 20.83 -1.66 -8.39
CA GLY A 37 19.63 -1.20 -7.70
C GLY A 37 19.27 -2.18 -6.59
N ILE A 38 19.74 -1.90 -5.38
CA ILE A 38 19.14 -2.49 -4.18
C ILE A 38 17.73 -1.89 -4.15
N GLU A 39 16.76 -2.62 -4.72
CA GLU A 39 15.35 -2.38 -4.42
C GLU A 39 15.21 -2.74 -2.93
N GLU A 40 15.20 -1.73 -2.07
CA GLU A 40 14.75 -1.90 -0.69
C GLU A 40 13.38 -2.57 -0.77
N GLU A 41 13.33 -3.85 -0.37
CA GLU A 41 12.09 -4.58 -0.21
C GLU A 41 11.26 -3.76 0.78
N ASP A 42 10.21 -3.08 0.28
CA ASP A 42 9.21 -2.45 1.12
C ASP A 42 8.76 -3.52 2.13
N GLU A 43 9.20 -3.42 3.40
CA GLU A 43 8.62 -4.14 4.53
C GLU A 43 7.17 -3.65 4.69
N GLU A 44 6.30 -4.12 3.80
CA GLU A 44 4.87 -3.88 3.82
C GLU A 44 4.25 -4.91 4.77
N GLU A 45 3.81 -4.45 5.93
CA GLU A 45 2.88 -5.20 6.76
C GLU A 45 1.70 -5.67 5.89
N PRO A 46 1.26 -6.94 6.03
CA PRO A 46 0.11 -7.43 5.30
C PRO A 46 -1.10 -6.54 5.60
N ALA A 47 -1.84 -6.13 4.56
CA ALA A 47 -3.04 -5.34 4.74
C ALA A 47 -4.09 -6.16 5.51
N GLU A 48 -4.50 -5.65 6.66
CA GLU A 48 -5.47 -6.27 7.56
C GLU A 48 -6.77 -5.48 7.49
N ILE A 49 -7.89 -6.22 7.37
CA ILE A 49 -9.22 -5.62 7.33
C ILE A 49 -10.03 -6.13 8.51
N HIS A 50 -10.50 -5.20 9.34
CA HIS A 50 -11.34 -5.50 10.50
C HIS A 50 -12.74 -4.98 10.24
N LEU A 51 -13.70 -5.89 10.17
CA LEU A 51 -15.09 -5.61 9.83
C LEU A 51 -15.94 -5.60 11.10
N CYS A 52 -16.85 -4.63 11.23
CA CYS A 52 -17.88 -4.58 12.25
C CYS A 52 -19.27 -4.63 11.61
N VAL A 53 -20.13 -5.52 12.11
CA VAL A 53 -21.46 -5.79 11.55
C VAL A 53 -22.51 -5.86 12.64
N LEU A 54 -23.65 -5.22 12.38
CA LEU A 54 -24.86 -5.31 13.19
C LEU A 54 -26.07 -5.54 12.30
N TRP A 55 -26.94 -6.46 12.69
CA TRP A 55 -28.23 -6.69 12.05
C TRP A 55 -29.35 -6.50 13.06
N SER A 56 -30.38 -5.76 12.70
CA SER A 56 -31.57 -5.57 13.53
C SER A 56 -32.75 -5.14 12.66
N SER A 57 -33.94 -5.68 12.96
CA SER A 57 -35.20 -5.29 12.29
C SER A 57 -35.15 -5.37 10.75
N GLY A 58 -34.40 -6.32 10.18
CA GLY A 58 -34.26 -6.49 8.73
C GLY A 58 -33.29 -5.53 8.05
N TYR A 59 -32.57 -4.71 8.80
CA TYR A 59 -31.52 -3.83 8.29
C TYR A 59 -30.14 -4.24 8.80
N LEU A 60 -29.13 -3.96 7.99
CA LEU A 60 -27.73 -4.29 8.21
C LEU A 60 -26.90 -2.98 8.26
N GLY A 61 -26.16 -2.79 9.35
CA GLY A 61 -25.16 -1.75 9.51
C GLY A 61 -23.75 -2.33 9.41
N ILE A 62 -22.92 -1.78 8.52
CA ILE A 62 -21.59 -2.31 8.22
C ILE A 62 -20.56 -1.18 8.25
N ALA A 63 -19.45 -1.42 8.96
CA ALA A 63 -18.26 -0.58 8.89
C ALA A 63 -17.00 -1.44 8.97
N TYR A 64 -15.96 -1.15 8.20
CA TYR A 64 -14.67 -1.82 8.30
C TYR A 64 -13.50 -0.83 8.29
N TYR A 65 -12.37 -1.25 8.87
CA TYR A 65 -11.13 -0.49 8.88
C TYR A 65 -10.08 -1.23 8.04
N ASP A 66 -9.45 -0.53 7.11
CA ASP A 66 -8.33 -1.03 6.29
C ASP A 66 -7.02 -0.46 6.85
N THR A 67 -6.12 -1.31 7.33
CA THR A 67 -4.84 -0.87 7.91
C THR A 67 -3.91 -0.27 6.86
N SER A 68 -4.12 -0.57 5.57
CA SER A 68 -3.21 -0.17 4.50
C SER A 68 -3.36 1.28 4.05
N ASP A 69 -4.56 1.87 4.15
CA ASP A 69 -4.75 3.33 4.06
C ASP A 69 -5.20 3.97 5.37
N SER A 70 -5.36 3.20 6.44
CA SER A 70 -5.83 3.71 7.73
C SER A 70 -7.16 4.45 7.60
N THR A 71 -8.05 4.00 6.71
CA THR A 71 -9.38 4.58 6.51
C THR A 71 -10.50 3.67 6.99
N ILE A 72 -11.59 4.28 7.46
CA ILE A 72 -12.81 3.58 7.85
C ILE A 72 -13.80 3.66 6.70
N HIS A 73 -14.21 2.50 6.21
CA HIS A 73 -15.24 2.36 5.22
C HIS A 73 -16.57 2.01 5.87
N PHE A 74 -17.67 2.62 5.43
CA PHE A 74 -19.00 2.30 5.96
C PHE A 74 -20.07 2.27 4.88
N MET A 75 -21.11 1.49 5.13
CA MET A 75 -22.29 1.39 4.29
C MET A 75 -23.50 1.88 5.09
N PRO A 76 -24.31 2.83 4.57
CA PRO A 76 -25.56 3.23 5.21
C PRO A 76 -26.50 2.03 5.40
N ASP A 77 -27.43 2.15 6.34
CA ASP A 77 -28.36 1.09 6.72
C ASP A 77 -29.02 0.47 5.49
N ALA A 78 -28.67 -0.78 5.20
CA ALA A 78 -29.11 -1.49 4.00
C ALA A 78 -30.09 -2.60 4.38
N PRO A 79 -31.21 -2.76 3.68
CA PRO A 79 -32.12 -3.87 3.94
C PRO A 79 -31.46 -5.19 3.55
N ASP A 80 -31.58 -6.20 4.41
CA ASP A 80 -31.17 -7.58 4.12
C ASP A 80 -32.26 -8.57 4.56
N HIS A 81 -32.31 -9.71 3.89
CA HIS A 81 -33.23 -10.77 4.25
C HIS A 81 -32.65 -11.60 5.41
N GLU A 82 -33.49 -12.39 6.09
CA GLU A 82 -33.06 -13.29 7.19
C GLU A 82 -31.98 -14.30 6.78
N SER A 83 -31.83 -14.54 5.47
CA SER A 83 -30.75 -15.37 4.90
C SER A 83 -29.38 -14.68 4.86
N LEU A 84 -29.30 -13.40 5.22
CA LEU A 84 -28.08 -12.59 5.30
C LEU A 84 -27.21 -12.66 4.04
N LYS A 85 -27.85 -12.63 2.87
CA LYS A 85 -27.17 -12.74 1.57
C LYS A 85 -26.34 -11.50 1.27
N LEU A 86 -26.77 -10.32 1.72
CA LEU A 86 -25.96 -9.11 1.56
C LEU A 86 -24.70 -9.20 2.42
N LEU A 87 -24.82 -9.67 3.65
CA LEU A 87 -23.67 -9.88 4.53
C LEU A 87 -22.68 -10.89 3.96
N GLN A 88 -23.14 -12.05 3.45
CA GLN A 88 -22.26 -13.01 2.80
C GLN A 88 -21.48 -12.37 1.64
N ARG A 89 -22.16 -11.58 0.79
CA ARG A 89 -21.51 -10.86 -0.31
C ARG A 89 -20.43 -9.90 0.18
N VAL A 90 -20.71 -9.17 1.26
CA VAL A 90 -19.74 -8.24 1.87
C VAL A 90 -18.51 -9.00 2.36
N LEU A 91 -18.70 -10.15 3.00
CA LEU A 91 -17.59 -10.99 3.48
C LEU A 91 -16.75 -11.56 2.35
N ASP A 92 -17.39 -12.09 1.29
CA ASP A 92 -16.69 -12.65 0.14
C ASP A 92 -15.87 -11.57 -0.60
N GLU A 93 -16.37 -10.33 -0.62
CA GLU A 93 -15.77 -9.21 -1.35
C GLU A 93 -14.65 -8.51 -0.59
N ILE A 94 -14.82 -8.33 0.73
CA ILE A 94 -13.85 -7.65 1.59
C ILE A 94 -12.79 -8.62 2.10
N ASN A 95 -13.16 -9.88 2.33
CA ASN A 95 -12.32 -10.91 2.94
C ASN A 95 -11.63 -10.42 4.23
N PRO A 96 -12.40 -10.05 5.29
CA PRO A 96 -11.85 -9.50 6.51
C PRO A 96 -11.07 -10.56 7.31
N GLN A 97 -10.09 -10.12 8.10
CA GLN A 97 -9.36 -10.98 9.03
C GLN A 97 -10.14 -11.18 10.33
N SER A 98 -10.91 -10.18 10.76
CA SER A 98 -11.77 -10.28 11.94
C SER A 98 -13.15 -9.66 11.70
N VAL A 99 -14.18 -10.31 12.23
CA VAL A 99 -15.57 -9.83 12.23
C VAL A 99 -16.01 -9.53 13.66
N VAL A 100 -16.24 -8.26 13.95
CA VAL A 100 -16.66 -7.72 15.24
C VAL A 100 -18.17 -7.53 15.27
N THR A 101 -18.83 -8.06 16.28
CA THR A 101 -20.27 -7.87 16.47
C THR A 101 -20.65 -7.85 17.94
N SER A 102 -21.91 -7.54 18.26
CA SER A 102 -22.42 -7.55 19.63
C SER A 102 -22.57 -8.97 20.18
N ALA A 103 -22.42 -9.15 21.49
CA ALA A 103 -22.76 -10.41 22.16
C ALA A 103 -24.28 -10.69 22.15
N LYS A 104 -25.12 -9.65 22.03
CA LYS A 104 -26.58 -9.80 21.92
C LYS A 104 -26.98 -9.71 20.45
N GLN A 105 -27.17 -10.86 19.82
CA GLN A 105 -27.56 -10.98 18.41
C GLN A 105 -28.95 -11.57 18.26
N ASP A 106 -29.56 -11.27 17.13
CA ASP A 106 -30.77 -11.97 16.69
C ASP A 106 -30.43 -13.40 16.22
N GLU A 107 -31.43 -14.27 16.19
CA GLU A 107 -31.27 -15.70 15.86
C GLU A 107 -30.68 -15.92 14.45
N ALA A 108 -31.08 -15.10 13.47
CA ALA A 108 -30.58 -15.17 12.10
C ALA A 108 -29.07 -14.90 12.01
N MET A 109 -28.60 -13.85 12.70
CA MET A 109 -27.17 -13.51 12.78
C MET A 109 -26.38 -14.58 13.54
N THR A 110 -26.92 -15.10 14.65
CA THR A 110 -26.28 -16.17 15.43
C THR A 110 -26.08 -17.43 14.59
N ARG A 111 -27.10 -17.83 13.81
CA ARG A 111 -27.02 -18.97 12.89
C ARG A 111 -26.00 -18.73 11.78
N PHE A 112 -25.89 -17.51 11.27
CA PHE A 112 -24.93 -17.14 10.24
C PHE A 112 -23.48 -17.16 10.76
N LEU A 113 -23.22 -16.56 11.92
CA LEU A 113 -21.91 -16.61 12.59
C LEU A 113 -21.49 -18.05 12.94
N GLY A 114 -22.44 -18.89 13.36
CA GLY A 114 -22.19 -20.32 13.58
C GLY A 114 -21.76 -21.07 12.32
N LYS A 115 -22.32 -20.72 11.15
CA LYS A 115 -21.87 -21.28 9.86
C LYS A 115 -20.45 -20.84 9.52
N LEU A 116 -20.15 -19.55 9.68
CA LEU A 116 -18.79 -19.02 9.42
C LEU A 116 -17.74 -19.66 10.34
N ALA A 117 -18.06 -19.85 11.62
CA ALA A 117 -17.18 -20.54 12.56
C ALA A 117 -17.00 -22.03 12.21
N SER A 118 -18.04 -22.69 11.68
CA SER A 118 -17.95 -24.10 11.26
C SER A 118 -17.07 -24.31 10.01
N GLU A 119 -16.86 -23.26 9.22
CA GLU A 119 -16.04 -23.28 8.00
C GLU A 119 -14.53 -23.10 8.27
N GLU A 120 -14.09 -23.01 9.53
CA GLU A 120 -12.67 -22.86 9.96
C GLU A 120 -11.70 -23.89 9.36
N HIS A 121 -12.19 -25.01 8.83
CA HIS A 121 -11.38 -26.10 8.25
C HIS A 121 -11.19 -26.02 6.73
N ARG A 122 -11.73 -25.00 6.04
CA ARG A 122 -11.40 -24.73 4.62
C ARG A 122 -10.18 -23.80 4.54
N GLU A 123 -9.23 -24.11 3.67
CA GLU A 123 -8.27 -23.11 3.20
C GLU A 123 -8.94 -22.26 2.12
N PRO A 124 -8.94 -20.91 2.23
CA PRO A 124 -8.27 -20.07 3.24
C PRO A 124 -9.02 -19.97 4.59
N LYS A 125 -8.27 -19.80 5.70
CA LYS A 125 -8.81 -19.62 7.07
C LYS A 125 -9.93 -18.56 7.10
N GLY A 126 -11.08 -18.91 7.67
CA GLY A 126 -12.18 -17.97 7.92
C GLY A 126 -11.81 -16.85 8.91
N PRO A 127 -12.59 -15.76 8.96
CA PRO A 127 -12.33 -14.62 9.83
C PRO A 127 -12.47 -14.95 11.33
N GLU A 128 -11.66 -14.31 12.18
CA GLU A 128 -11.81 -14.37 13.64
C GLU A 128 -13.09 -13.63 14.06
N ILE A 129 -14.04 -14.32 14.71
CA ILE A 129 -15.29 -13.72 15.19
C ILE A 129 -15.09 -13.16 16.60
N ILE A 130 -15.34 -11.87 16.77
CA ILE A 130 -15.10 -11.14 18.03
C ILE A 130 -16.42 -10.55 18.54
N LEU A 131 -16.82 -10.97 19.74
CA LEU A 131 -18.04 -10.51 20.39
C LEU A 131 -17.73 -9.44 21.44
N LEU A 132 -18.35 -8.26 21.29
CA LEU A 132 -18.25 -7.15 22.24
C LEU A 132 -19.56 -6.98 23.03
N PRO A 133 -19.52 -6.49 24.29
CA PRO A 133 -20.72 -6.24 25.10
C PRO A 133 -21.75 -5.37 24.36
N SER A 134 -23.04 -5.67 24.50
CA SER A 134 -24.11 -4.91 23.84
C SER A 134 -24.19 -3.44 24.24
N VAL A 135 -23.73 -3.12 25.45
CA VAL A 135 -23.63 -1.74 25.95
C VAL A 135 -22.69 -0.89 25.08
N ASP A 136 -21.65 -1.49 24.51
CA ASP A 136 -20.68 -0.76 23.66
C ASP A 136 -21.26 -0.32 22.31
N PHE A 137 -22.40 -0.89 21.91
CA PHE A 137 -23.13 -0.58 20.67
C PHE A 137 -24.39 0.28 20.92
N GLY A 138 -24.52 0.89 22.10
CA GLY A 138 -25.57 1.88 22.34
C GLY A 138 -25.47 3.04 21.34
N PRO A 139 -26.59 3.55 20.77
CA PRO A 139 -26.53 4.55 19.72
C PRO A 139 -25.95 5.89 20.21
N GLU A 140 -26.29 6.33 21.42
CA GLU A 140 -25.76 7.56 22.01
C GLU A 140 -24.27 7.42 22.31
N ILE A 141 -23.86 6.28 22.89
CA ILE A 141 -22.45 5.97 23.19
C ILE A 141 -21.62 5.93 21.90
N SER A 142 -22.15 5.30 20.86
CA SER A 142 -21.50 5.18 19.56
C SER A 142 -21.36 6.54 18.88
N LYS A 143 -22.40 7.37 18.93
CA LYS A 143 -22.38 8.74 18.43
C LYS A 143 -21.37 9.60 19.20
N GLN A 144 -21.35 9.52 20.53
CA GLN A 144 -20.37 10.23 21.35
C GLN A 144 -18.94 9.81 21.02
N ARG A 145 -18.69 8.50 20.83
CA ARG A 145 -17.38 7.97 20.45
C ARG A 145 -16.91 8.44 19.07
N LEU A 146 -17.83 8.60 18.13
CA LEU A 146 -17.54 9.23 16.84
C LEU A 146 -17.19 10.71 17.00
N LEU A 147 -17.93 11.46 17.81
CA LEU A 147 -17.66 12.89 18.01
C LEU A 147 -16.38 13.14 18.82
N SER A 148 -16.03 12.25 19.76
CA SER A 148 -14.83 12.35 20.58
C SER A 148 -13.58 11.73 19.94
N GLY A 149 -13.70 11.06 18.79
CA GLY A 149 -12.58 10.45 18.09
C GLY A 149 -11.50 11.46 17.69
N ASN A 150 -10.23 11.06 17.83
CA ASN A 150 -9.08 11.81 17.34
C ASN A 150 -8.82 11.45 15.87
N TYR A 151 -9.24 12.33 14.96
CA TYR A 151 -9.16 12.11 13.52
C TYR A 151 -8.08 13.00 12.90
N SER A 152 -7.20 12.41 12.07
CA SER A 152 -6.03 13.12 11.52
C SER A 152 -6.40 14.27 10.58
N PHE A 153 -7.59 14.26 10.00
CA PHE A 153 -8.08 15.26 9.05
C PHE A 153 -8.91 16.37 9.70
N ILE A 154 -9.19 16.27 11.01
CA ILE A 154 -9.87 17.33 11.76
C ILE A 154 -8.80 18.09 12.53
N SER A 155 -8.66 19.38 12.24
CA SER A 155 -7.72 20.23 12.97
C SER A 155 -8.16 20.37 14.43
N ASP A 156 -7.20 20.36 15.35
CA ASP A 156 -7.42 20.63 16.77
C ASP A 156 -7.98 22.04 17.04
N SER A 157 -7.91 22.94 16.06
CA SER A 157 -8.48 24.28 16.15
C SER A 157 -9.99 24.34 15.85
N MET A 158 -10.61 23.25 15.37
CA MET A 158 -12.05 23.24 15.06
C MET A 158 -12.89 23.21 16.33
N THR A 159 -13.91 24.05 16.40
CA THR A 159 -14.87 24.02 17.51
C THR A 159 -15.67 22.71 17.50
N ALA A 160 -16.18 22.31 18.67
CA ALA A 160 -17.02 21.11 18.78
C ALA A 160 -18.24 21.14 17.83
N THR A 161 -18.81 22.31 17.61
CA THR A 161 -19.92 22.54 16.66
C THR A 161 -19.52 22.33 15.21
N GLU A 162 -18.36 22.85 14.80
CA GLU A 162 -17.85 22.65 13.44
C GLU A 162 -17.46 21.19 13.18
N LYS A 163 -16.88 20.53 14.19
CA LYS A 163 -16.58 19.09 14.13
C LYS A 163 -17.85 18.25 13.91
N ILE A 164 -18.94 18.59 14.61
CA ILE A 164 -20.25 17.92 14.43
C ILE A 164 -20.77 18.14 13.00
N LEU A 165 -20.76 19.37 12.51
CA LEU A 165 -21.20 19.72 11.15
C LEU A 165 -20.37 19.02 10.07
N PHE A 166 -19.06 18.93 10.27
CA PHE A 166 -18.17 18.25 9.34
C PHE A 166 -18.44 16.75 9.33
N LEU A 167 -18.51 16.11 10.49
CA LEU A 167 -18.81 14.68 10.57
C LEU A 167 -20.22 14.34 10.07
N SER A 168 -21.21 15.22 10.27
CA SER A 168 -22.56 15.01 9.75
C SER A 168 -22.65 15.16 8.23
N SER A 169 -21.73 15.89 7.62
CA SER A 169 -21.62 15.96 6.14
C SER A 169 -21.09 14.66 5.52
N ILE A 170 -20.34 13.86 6.30
CA ILE A 170 -19.72 12.62 5.83
C ILE A 170 -20.56 11.41 6.22
N ILE A 171 -20.94 11.33 7.51
CA ILE A 171 -21.60 10.18 8.11
C ILE A 171 -23.09 10.52 8.30
N PRO A 172 -24.01 9.73 7.72
CA PRO A 172 -25.43 9.91 7.95
C PRO A 172 -25.79 9.48 9.38
N PHE A 173 -25.89 10.43 10.30
CA PHE A 173 -26.25 10.15 11.70
C PHE A 173 -27.70 9.65 11.87
N ASP A 174 -28.53 9.80 10.84
CA ASP A 174 -29.89 9.24 10.80
C ASP A 174 -29.89 7.70 10.67
N CYS A 175 -28.80 7.13 10.14
CA CYS A 175 -28.60 5.69 10.01
C CYS A 175 -28.08 5.09 11.32
N VAL A 176 -29.00 4.68 12.20
CA VAL A 176 -28.69 4.24 13.56
C VAL A 176 -27.79 3.00 13.57
N LEU A 177 -28.00 2.01 12.69
CA LEU A 177 -27.18 0.78 12.71
C LEU A 177 -25.76 1.04 12.23
N THR A 178 -25.60 1.89 11.22
CA THR A 178 -24.29 2.33 10.71
C THR A 178 -23.51 3.07 11.81
N VAL A 179 -24.15 4.00 12.52
CA VAL A 179 -23.54 4.72 13.65
C VAL A 179 -23.11 3.76 14.76
N ARG A 180 -23.94 2.77 15.08
CA ARG A 180 -23.60 1.74 16.07
C ARG A 180 -22.44 0.85 15.62
N ALA A 181 -22.41 0.44 14.35
CA ALA A 181 -21.32 -0.38 13.79
C ALA A 181 -20.00 0.41 13.78
N LEU A 182 -20.03 1.69 13.39
CA LEU A 182 -18.89 2.59 13.48
C LEU A 182 -18.39 2.77 14.91
N GLY A 183 -19.29 3.00 15.88
CA GLY A 183 -18.93 3.11 17.28
C GLY A 183 -18.31 1.82 17.84
N GLY A 184 -18.88 0.66 17.49
CA GLY A 184 -18.34 -0.64 17.85
C GLY A 184 -16.95 -0.90 17.27
N LEU A 185 -16.75 -0.56 15.99
CA LEU A 185 -15.46 -0.65 15.31
C LEU A 185 -14.41 0.24 15.99
N LEU A 186 -14.74 1.50 16.30
CA LEU A 186 -13.80 2.40 16.99
C LEU A 186 -13.40 1.87 18.37
N LYS A 187 -14.35 1.26 19.11
CA LYS A 187 -14.06 0.63 20.40
C LYS A 187 -13.11 -0.55 20.22
N PHE A 188 -13.37 -1.40 19.23
CA PHE A 188 -12.51 -2.52 18.90
C PHE A 188 -11.08 -2.06 18.57
N LEU A 189 -10.94 -1.08 17.67
CA LEU A 189 -9.66 -0.50 17.29
C LEU A 189 -8.91 0.07 18.50
N SER A 190 -9.59 0.83 19.37
CA SER A 190 -8.98 1.38 20.59
C SER A 190 -8.52 0.31 21.58
N ARG A 191 -9.19 -0.85 21.63
CA ARG A 191 -8.90 -1.92 22.59
C ARG A 191 -7.76 -2.81 22.13
N ARG A 192 -7.72 -3.14 20.83
CA ARG A 192 -6.65 -3.94 20.22
C ARG A 192 -5.42 -3.10 19.84
N ARG A 193 -5.57 -1.78 19.72
CA ARG A 193 -4.51 -0.83 19.29
C ARG A 193 -3.85 -1.22 17.96
N ILE A 194 -4.68 -1.64 17.01
CA ILE A 194 -4.24 -2.20 15.72
C ILE A 194 -3.31 -1.22 15.00
N GLY A 195 -2.10 -1.69 14.69
CA GLY A 195 -1.06 -0.92 14.00
C GLY A 195 -0.32 0.11 14.87
N VAL A 196 -0.57 0.10 16.18
CA VAL A 196 0.02 0.97 17.23
C VAL A 196 0.29 0.11 18.49
N GLU A 197 0.42 -1.22 18.32
CA GLU A 197 0.42 -2.19 19.42
C GLU A 197 1.62 -2.01 20.36
N LEU A 198 2.72 -1.49 19.84
CA LEU A 198 4.00 -1.29 20.53
C LEU A 198 4.22 0.15 21.03
N GLU A 199 3.30 1.09 20.75
CA GLU A 199 3.45 2.49 21.14
C GLU A 199 2.90 2.79 22.55
N ASP A 200 3.26 3.93 23.12
CA ASP A 200 2.76 4.42 24.41
C ASP A 200 1.24 4.55 24.44
N TYR A 201 0.59 4.28 25.59
CA TYR A 201 -0.87 4.22 25.75
C TYR A 201 -1.64 5.45 25.25
N ASP A 202 -1.00 6.60 25.18
CA ASP A 202 -1.60 7.86 24.73
C ASP A 202 -1.74 7.95 23.19
N VAL A 203 -1.04 7.08 22.45
CA VAL A 203 -1.08 7.07 20.98
C VAL A 203 -2.32 6.31 20.48
N GLY A 204 -3.26 7.04 19.90
CA GLY A 204 -4.48 6.47 19.31
C GLY A 204 -4.23 5.84 17.93
N VAL A 205 -5.12 4.90 17.53
CA VAL A 205 -5.10 4.33 16.18
C VAL A 205 -5.30 5.45 15.14
N PRO A 206 -4.40 5.60 14.15
CA PRO A 206 -4.49 6.65 13.16
C PRO A 206 -5.68 6.41 12.23
N ILE A 207 -6.59 7.37 12.11
CA ILE A 207 -7.71 7.33 11.17
C ILE A 207 -7.56 8.51 10.21
N LEU A 208 -7.24 8.20 8.96
CA LEU A 208 -6.97 9.18 7.90
C LEU A 208 -8.22 9.62 7.13
N GLY A 209 -9.33 8.90 7.26
CA GLY A 209 -10.58 9.31 6.61
C GLY A 209 -11.74 8.33 6.81
N PHE A 210 -12.94 8.81 6.48
CA PHE A 210 -14.15 8.00 6.35
C PHE A 210 -14.57 7.93 4.88
N LYS A 211 -14.83 6.72 4.38
CA LYS A 211 -15.25 6.48 2.99
C LYS A 211 -16.58 5.72 2.98
N LYS A 212 -17.58 6.31 2.35
CA LYS A 212 -18.83 5.61 2.08
C LYS A 212 -18.61 4.60 0.95
N PHE A 213 -19.07 3.36 1.13
CA PHE A 213 -19.21 2.39 0.04
C PHE A 213 -20.65 1.92 -0.06
N VAL A 214 -21.06 1.53 -1.27
CA VAL A 214 -22.40 1.02 -1.54
C VAL A 214 -22.28 -0.15 -2.51
N LEU A 215 -23.04 -1.21 -2.28
CA LEU A 215 -23.08 -2.39 -3.14
C LEU A 215 -24.20 -2.33 -4.19
N THR A 216 -24.91 -1.20 -4.27
CA THR A 216 -25.91 -0.97 -5.32
C THR A 216 -25.21 -0.79 -6.66
N HIS A 217 -25.85 -1.25 -7.73
CA HIS A 217 -25.30 -1.19 -9.09
C HIS A 217 -24.02 -2.03 -9.31
N LEU A 218 -23.69 -3.00 -8.46
CA LEU A 218 -22.65 -3.99 -8.72
C LEU A 218 -23.21 -5.29 -9.31
N VAL A 219 -22.34 -6.02 -10.00
CA VAL A 219 -22.63 -7.40 -10.44
C VAL A 219 -22.37 -8.37 -9.29
N SER A 220 -23.39 -9.13 -8.92
CA SER A 220 -23.20 -10.26 -8.00
C SER A 220 -22.48 -11.39 -8.73
N ILE A 221 -21.33 -11.80 -8.19
CA ILE A 221 -20.54 -12.96 -8.62
C ILE A 221 -20.31 -13.81 -7.38
N ASP A 222 -20.63 -15.09 -7.48
CA ASP A 222 -20.37 -16.11 -6.47
C ASP A 222 -18.90 -16.58 -6.53
N GLN A 223 -18.39 -17.10 -5.40
CA GLN A 223 -17.00 -17.53 -5.27
C GLN A 223 -16.61 -18.66 -6.24
N ASP A 224 -17.56 -19.56 -6.54
CA ASP A 224 -17.36 -20.62 -7.53
C ASP A 224 -17.17 -20.00 -8.93
N THR A 225 -17.97 -19.01 -9.30
CA THR A 225 -17.77 -18.27 -10.56
C THR A 225 -16.41 -17.57 -10.61
N TYR A 226 -15.92 -16.94 -9.54
CA TYR A 226 -14.56 -16.36 -9.52
C TYR A 226 -13.48 -17.40 -9.82
N SER A 227 -13.60 -18.58 -9.21
CA SER A 227 -12.67 -19.70 -9.39
C SER A 227 -12.76 -20.32 -10.78
N VAL A 228 -13.98 -20.53 -11.30
CA VAL A 228 -14.25 -21.14 -12.61
C VAL A 228 -13.76 -20.25 -13.76
N LEU A 229 -13.95 -18.93 -13.64
CA LEU A 229 -13.47 -17.95 -14.61
C LEU A 229 -11.99 -17.62 -14.46
N GLN A 230 -11.33 -18.11 -13.39
CA GLN A 230 -9.94 -17.83 -13.06
C GLN A 230 -9.67 -16.31 -13.07
N ILE A 231 -10.58 -15.55 -12.46
CA ILE A 231 -10.43 -14.10 -12.33
C ILE A 231 -9.18 -13.80 -11.50
N PHE A 232 -9.06 -14.50 -10.38
CA PHE A 232 -7.85 -14.54 -9.55
C PHE A 232 -7.37 -15.98 -9.45
N LYS A 233 -6.05 -16.16 -9.40
CA LYS A 233 -5.45 -17.46 -9.13
C LYS A 233 -4.19 -17.26 -8.31
N SER A 234 -4.22 -17.72 -7.06
CA SER A 234 -3.05 -17.75 -6.20
C SER A 234 -2.26 -19.03 -6.46
N GLU A 235 -0.99 -18.90 -6.82
CA GLU A 235 -0.04 -20.01 -6.92
C GLU A 235 1.06 -19.83 -5.86
N SER A 236 1.35 -20.90 -5.14
CA SER A 236 2.46 -20.91 -4.19
C SER A 236 3.79 -20.87 -4.94
N HIS A 237 4.77 -20.16 -4.37
CA HIS A 237 6.09 -20.11 -4.96
C HIS A 237 6.68 -21.53 -5.03
N PRO A 238 7.26 -21.97 -6.16
CA PRO A 238 7.83 -23.32 -6.29
C PRO A 238 9.03 -23.59 -5.37
N SER A 239 9.55 -22.58 -4.66
CA SER A 239 10.62 -22.72 -3.68
C SER A 239 10.07 -22.65 -2.26
N VAL A 240 10.27 -23.71 -1.49
CA VAL A 240 9.85 -23.84 -0.07
C VAL A 240 10.38 -22.69 0.80
N TYR A 241 11.58 -22.15 0.50
CA TYR A 241 12.20 -21.05 1.25
C TYR A 241 11.59 -19.66 1.02
N LYS A 242 10.76 -19.49 -0.02
CA LYS A 242 10.03 -18.23 -0.29
C LYS A 242 8.52 -18.36 -0.08
N VAL A 243 8.06 -19.43 0.57
CA VAL A 243 6.64 -19.61 0.92
C VAL A 243 6.17 -18.50 1.88
N ALA A 244 7.07 -17.96 2.71
CA ALA A 244 6.79 -16.80 3.57
C ALA A 244 6.67 -15.46 2.80
N SER A 245 7.15 -15.38 1.55
CA SER A 245 7.09 -14.17 0.70
C SER A 245 5.71 -13.99 0.03
N GLY A 246 4.75 -14.86 0.33
CA GLY A 246 3.36 -14.75 -0.10
C GLY A 246 3.01 -15.58 -1.34
N LEU A 247 1.70 -15.65 -1.62
CA LEU A 247 1.13 -16.27 -2.81
C LEU A 247 1.34 -15.36 -4.01
N LYS A 248 1.92 -15.87 -5.10
CA LYS A 248 2.04 -15.11 -6.36
C LYS A 248 0.77 -15.29 -7.19
N GLU A 249 0.42 -14.27 -7.95
CA GLU A 249 -0.65 -14.41 -8.94
C GLU A 249 -0.18 -15.34 -10.07
N GLY A 250 -0.85 -16.48 -10.22
CA GLY A 250 -0.65 -17.42 -11.32
C GLY A 250 -1.33 -16.95 -12.60
N LEU A 251 -1.52 -17.86 -13.56
CA LEU A 251 -2.23 -17.52 -14.80
C LEU A 251 -3.72 -17.26 -14.52
N SER A 252 -4.08 -15.97 -14.48
CA SER A 252 -5.44 -15.48 -14.22
C SER A 252 -5.78 -14.26 -15.09
N LEU A 253 -7.08 -13.93 -15.15
CA LEU A 253 -7.54 -12.76 -15.90
C LEU A 253 -6.96 -11.47 -15.32
N PHE A 254 -6.89 -11.37 -13.99
CA PHE A 254 -6.20 -10.27 -13.32
C PHE A 254 -4.72 -10.23 -13.69
N GLY A 255 -4.02 -11.37 -13.68
CA GLY A 255 -2.59 -11.45 -13.99
C GLY A 255 -2.22 -10.96 -15.39
N ILE A 256 -3.03 -11.27 -16.41
CA ILE A 256 -2.74 -10.84 -17.80
C ILE A 256 -3.11 -9.37 -18.06
N LEU A 257 -4.08 -8.83 -17.32
CA LEU A 257 -4.56 -7.44 -17.48
C LEU A 257 -3.84 -6.46 -16.55
N ASN A 258 -3.25 -6.95 -15.45
CA ASN A 258 -2.51 -6.14 -14.51
C ASN A 258 -1.15 -5.73 -15.10
N ARG A 259 -1.11 -4.51 -15.62
CA ARG A 259 0.10 -3.83 -16.11
C ARG A 259 0.31 -2.47 -15.42
N CYS A 260 -0.31 -2.31 -14.25
CA CYS A 260 -0.26 -1.10 -13.45
C CYS A 260 1.18 -0.87 -12.94
N ARG A 261 1.61 0.40 -12.93
CA ARG A 261 2.93 0.82 -12.45
C ARG A 261 2.94 1.18 -10.97
N CYS A 262 1.80 1.57 -10.40
CA CYS A 262 1.68 1.86 -8.98
C CYS A 262 0.93 0.74 -8.24
N LYS A 263 1.36 0.43 -7.01
CA LYS A 263 0.70 -0.57 -6.14
C LYS A 263 -0.77 -0.22 -5.88
N TRP A 264 -1.07 1.06 -5.73
CA TRP A 264 -2.44 1.59 -5.60
C TRP A 264 -3.30 1.30 -6.83
N GLY A 265 -2.74 1.41 -8.03
CA GLY A 265 -3.39 1.01 -9.28
C GLY A 265 -3.65 -0.49 -9.33
N GLN A 266 -2.70 -1.32 -8.88
CA GLN A 266 -2.91 -2.77 -8.79
C GLN A 266 -4.04 -3.15 -7.81
N LYS A 267 -4.06 -2.52 -6.62
CA LYS A 267 -5.14 -2.67 -5.63
C LYS A 267 -6.50 -2.24 -6.22
N LEU A 268 -6.55 -1.09 -6.89
CA LEU A 268 -7.77 -0.60 -7.53
C LEU A 268 -8.24 -1.50 -8.68
N LEU A 269 -7.32 -2.01 -9.51
CA LEU A 269 -7.65 -2.97 -10.56
C LEU A 269 -8.24 -4.24 -9.95
N ARG A 270 -7.62 -4.79 -8.90
CA ARG A 270 -8.15 -5.95 -8.19
C ARG A 270 -9.56 -5.67 -7.67
N LEU A 271 -9.78 -4.47 -7.11
CA LEU A 271 -11.09 -4.00 -6.67
C LEU A 271 -12.12 -3.92 -7.82
N TRP A 272 -11.74 -3.47 -9.01
CA TRP A 272 -12.64 -3.42 -10.15
C TRP A 272 -13.04 -4.81 -10.65
N PHE A 273 -12.16 -5.80 -10.47
CA PHE A 273 -12.43 -7.20 -10.83
C PHE A 273 -13.31 -7.91 -9.79
N THR A 274 -13.19 -7.53 -8.51
CA THR A 274 -14.12 -7.99 -7.45
C THR A 274 -15.45 -7.23 -7.46
N ARG A 275 -15.47 -5.99 -7.95
CA ARG A 275 -16.66 -5.11 -7.98
C ARG A 275 -16.97 -4.60 -9.40
N PRO A 276 -17.45 -5.44 -10.33
CA PRO A 276 -17.83 -4.95 -11.65
C PRO A 276 -19.05 -4.03 -11.56
N THR A 277 -18.89 -2.80 -12.04
CA THR A 277 -19.94 -1.77 -12.05
C THR A 277 -20.99 -2.03 -13.14
N ARG A 278 -22.27 -1.76 -12.84
CA ARG A 278 -23.40 -1.80 -13.77
C ARG A 278 -23.78 -0.42 -14.28
N GLU A 279 -23.09 0.63 -13.82
CA GLU A 279 -23.40 2.00 -14.20
C GLU A 279 -22.84 2.31 -15.59
N LEU A 280 -23.74 2.60 -16.53
CA LEU A 280 -23.36 2.84 -17.93
C LEU A 280 -22.51 4.10 -18.10
N ARG A 281 -22.73 5.13 -17.28
CA ARG A 281 -21.96 6.38 -17.32
C ARG A 281 -20.51 6.12 -16.93
N GLU A 282 -20.30 5.41 -15.83
CA GLU A 282 -18.97 5.04 -15.34
C GLU A 282 -18.24 4.13 -16.34
N LEU A 283 -18.93 3.10 -16.87
CA LEU A 283 -18.35 2.20 -17.88
C LEU A 283 -17.90 2.96 -19.14
N ASN A 284 -18.75 3.86 -19.66
CA ASN A 284 -18.39 4.63 -20.85
C ASN A 284 -17.24 5.59 -20.58
N SER A 285 -17.24 6.29 -19.44
CA SER A 285 -16.14 7.18 -19.04
C SER A 285 -14.79 6.44 -18.98
N ARG A 286 -14.76 5.23 -18.40
CA ARG A 286 -13.56 4.37 -18.39
C ARG A 286 -13.14 3.97 -19.81
N LEU A 287 -14.09 3.58 -20.65
CA LEU A 287 -13.83 3.19 -22.04
C LEU A 287 -13.34 4.34 -22.91
N ASP A 288 -13.76 5.58 -22.64
CA ASP A 288 -13.30 6.77 -23.38
C ASP A 288 -11.81 7.02 -23.17
N VAL A 289 -11.33 6.89 -21.93
CA VAL A 289 -9.90 6.98 -21.60
C VAL A 289 -9.10 5.87 -22.29
N ILE A 290 -9.60 4.63 -22.23
CA ILE A 290 -8.94 3.48 -22.88
C ILE A 290 -8.87 3.69 -24.39
N GLN A 291 -9.98 4.11 -25.01
CA GLN A 291 -10.04 4.37 -26.44
C GLN A 291 -9.08 5.47 -26.88
N PHE A 292 -8.91 6.51 -26.06
CA PHE A 292 -7.96 7.59 -26.32
C PHE A 292 -6.51 7.07 -26.36
N PHE A 293 -6.10 6.27 -25.37
CA PHE A 293 -4.73 5.72 -25.31
C PHE A 293 -4.47 4.53 -26.23
N LEU A 294 -5.52 3.95 -26.82
CA LEU A 294 -5.37 2.96 -27.90
C LEU A 294 -4.91 3.59 -29.23
N MET A 295 -5.08 4.91 -29.40
CA MET A 295 -4.64 5.60 -30.62
C MET A 295 -3.10 5.69 -30.69
N PRO A 296 -2.46 5.33 -31.81
CA PRO A 296 -1.00 5.32 -31.94
C PRO A 296 -0.31 6.66 -31.63
N GLN A 297 -1.01 7.78 -31.89
CA GLN A 297 -0.49 9.13 -31.67
C GLN A 297 -0.29 9.46 -30.17
N ASN A 298 -1.02 8.77 -29.29
CA ASN A 298 -1.01 9.03 -27.85
C ASN A 298 -0.08 8.08 -27.08
N LEU A 299 0.68 7.23 -27.79
CA LEU A 299 1.53 6.21 -27.17
C LEU A 299 2.69 6.80 -26.37
N ASP A 300 3.37 7.80 -26.92
CA ASP A 300 4.49 8.46 -26.25
C ASP A 300 4.02 9.15 -24.95
N MET A 301 2.84 9.76 -25.01
CA MET A 301 2.20 10.35 -23.85
C MET A 301 1.83 9.30 -22.80
N ALA A 302 1.25 8.16 -23.21
CA ALA A 302 0.95 7.05 -22.30
C ALA A 302 2.21 6.52 -21.61
N GLN A 303 3.34 6.41 -22.33
CA GLN A 303 4.62 5.99 -21.75
C GLN A 303 5.16 7.00 -20.74
N MET A 304 5.08 8.30 -21.05
CA MET A 304 5.47 9.35 -20.11
C MET A 304 4.61 9.32 -18.83
N LEU A 305 3.28 9.18 -18.96
CA LEU A 305 2.39 9.05 -17.81
C LEU A 305 2.72 7.81 -16.97
N HIS A 306 3.01 6.66 -17.59
CA HIS A 306 3.45 5.46 -16.87
C HIS A 306 4.76 5.68 -16.08
N ARG A 307 5.73 6.42 -16.63
CA ARG A 307 6.97 6.75 -15.89
C ARG A 307 6.65 7.59 -14.66
N LEU A 308 5.83 8.63 -14.81
CA LEU A 308 5.41 9.48 -13.69
C LEU A 308 4.64 8.69 -12.62
N LEU A 309 3.73 7.79 -13.03
CA LEU A 309 2.97 6.93 -12.12
C LEU A 309 3.86 5.94 -11.36
N SER A 310 4.98 5.49 -11.94
CA SER A 310 5.90 4.55 -11.28
C SER A 310 6.60 5.14 -10.03
N HIS A 311 6.68 6.47 -9.98
CA HIS A 311 7.26 7.21 -8.86
C HIS A 311 6.23 7.51 -7.76
N ILE A 312 4.94 7.26 -7.99
CA ILE A 312 3.89 7.42 -6.99
C ILE A 312 3.86 6.17 -6.10
N LYS A 313 4.26 6.34 -4.84
CA LYS A 313 4.37 5.26 -3.84
C LYS A 313 3.28 5.35 -2.77
N ASN A 314 3.40 4.57 -1.71
CA ASN A 314 2.39 4.44 -0.66
C ASN A 314 2.38 5.65 0.30
N VAL A 315 1.64 6.70 -0.07
CA VAL A 315 1.51 7.91 0.76
C VAL A 315 0.75 7.67 2.08
N PRO A 316 -0.35 6.88 2.15
CA PRO A 316 -1.07 6.66 3.41
C PRO A 316 -0.20 6.03 4.49
N LEU A 317 0.69 5.10 4.14
CA LEU A 317 1.64 4.52 5.09
C LEU A 317 2.64 5.57 5.60
N ILE A 318 3.13 6.45 4.72
CA ILE A 318 4.00 7.56 5.10
C ILE A 318 3.26 8.53 6.03
N LEU A 319 2.01 8.87 5.73
CA LEU A 319 1.18 9.73 6.57
C LEU A 319 0.87 9.09 7.93
N LYS A 320 0.69 7.76 7.97
CA LYS A 320 0.57 6.99 9.22
C LYS A 320 1.84 7.13 10.06
N ARG A 321 3.01 6.89 9.47
CA ARG A 321 4.32 7.03 10.14
C ARG A 321 4.60 8.47 10.59
N MET A 322 4.20 9.46 9.79
CA MET A 322 4.25 10.89 10.14
C MET A 322 3.42 11.19 11.38
N LYS A 323 2.21 10.63 11.48
CA LYS A 323 1.38 10.83 12.67
C LYS A 323 1.96 10.17 13.92
N LEU A 324 2.60 9.01 13.76
CA LEU A 324 3.23 8.28 14.87
C LEU A 324 4.65 8.82 15.18
N SER A 325 5.13 9.86 14.51
CA SER A 325 6.49 10.42 14.66
C SER A 325 7.64 9.45 14.34
N HIS A 326 7.37 8.38 13.58
CA HIS A 326 8.36 7.35 13.17
C HIS A 326 8.82 7.51 11.72
N THR A 327 8.91 8.73 11.22
CA THR A 327 9.28 8.97 9.82
C THR A 327 10.74 8.69 9.56
N LYS A 328 11.01 7.90 8.52
CA LYS A 328 12.36 7.71 8.01
C LYS A 328 12.73 8.81 7.01
N VAL A 329 14.03 9.01 6.78
CA VAL A 329 14.53 9.91 5.73
C VAL A 329 14.02 9.48 4.34
N SER A 330 13.97 8.17 4.09
CA SER A 330 13.45 7.61 2.85
C SER A 330 11.97 7.96 2.62
N ASP A 331 11.16 8.04 3.68
CA ASP A 331 9.75 8.42 3.58
C ASP A 331 9.60 9.86 3.04
N TRP A 332 10.45 10.79 3.47
CA TRP A 332 10.47 12.18 2.96
C TRP A 332 10.86 12.25 1.48
N GLN A 333 11.87 11.48 1.09
CA GLN A 333 12.32 11.44 -0.30
C GLN A 333 11.25 10.83 -1.21
N VAL A 334 10.59 9.77 -0.76
CA VAL A 334 9.48 9.12 -1.47
C VAL A 334 8.28 10.05 -1.59
N LEU A 335 7.93 10.75 -0.51
CA LEU A 335 6.85 11.75 -0.52
C LEU A 335 7.15 12.88 -1.50
N TYR A 336 8.36 13.44 -1.47
CA TYR A 336 8.78 14.49 -2.39
C TYR A 336 8.71 14.04 -3.86
N LYS A 337 9.27 12.86 -4.19
CA LYS A 337 9.20 12.29 -5.54
C LYS A 337 7.75 12.04 -5.98
N THR A 338 6.89 11.58 -5.07
CA THR A 338 5.46 11.35 -5.34
C THR A 338 4.74 12.66 -5.66
N VAL A 339 4.95 13.69 -4.84
CA VAL A 339 4.36 15.02 -5.02
C VAL A 339 4.83 15.66 -6.32
N TYR A 340 6.13 15.61 -6.62
CA TYR A 340 6.69 16.14 -7.86
C TYR A 340 6.16 15.41 -9.10
N SER A 341 6.06 14.08 -9.03
CA SER A 341 5.50 13.29 -10.13
C SER A 341 4.02 13.55 -10.34
N ALA A 342 3.26 13.79 -9.26
CA ALA A 342 1.88 14.22 -9.35
C ALA A 342 1.75 15.60 -10.02
N LEU A 343 2.61 16.58 -9.70
CA LEU A 343 2.65 17.85 -10.43
C LEU A 343 2.95 17.66 -11.93
N GLY A 344 3.88 16.77 -12.27
CA GLY A 344 4.14 16.38 -13.66
C GLY A 344 2.92 15.75 -14.35
N LEU A 345 2.15 14.92 -13.63
CA LEU A 345 0.90 14.33 -14.16
C LEU A 345 -0.15 15.40 -14.42
N ARG A 346 -0.28 16.39 -13.53
CA ARG A 346 -1.18 17.53 -13.73
C ARG A 346 -0.86 18.27 -15.02
N ASP A 347 0.41 18.62 -15.21
CA ASP A 347 0.84 19.40 -16.36
C ASP A 347 0.70 18.61 -17.66
N ALA A 348 0.98 17.30 -17.64
CA ALA A 348 0.68 16.40 -18.75
C ALA A 348 -0.83 16.33 -19.04
N CYS A 349 -1.68 16.18 -18.02
CA CYS A 349 -3.14 16.10 -18.19
C CYS A 349 -3.78 17.41 -18.67
N ARG A 350 -3.16 18.58 -18.40
CA ARG A 350 -3.59 19.87 -18.97
C ARG A 350 -3.41 19.94 -20.48
N SER A 351 -2.40 19.26 -21.02
CA SER A 351 -2.18 19.20 -22.47
C SER A 351 -3.12 18.23 -23.21
N LEU A 352 -3.82 17.37 -22.46
CA LEU A 352 -4.75 16.38 -22.99
C LEU A 352 -6.16 16.96 -23.24
N PRO A 353 -6.98 16.30 -24.07
CA PRO A 353 -8.34 16.76 -24.35
C PRO A 353 -9.19 16.80 -23.07
N GLN A 354 -9.66 18.00 -22.71
CA GLN A 354 -10.52 18.23 -21.55
C GLN A 354 -11.95 17.72 -21.73
N SER A 355 -12.26 17.09 -22.87
CA SER A 355 -13.53 16.37 -23.07
C SER A 355 -13.62 15.10 -22.22
N ILE A 356 -12.48 14.57 -21.76
CA ILE A 356 -12.43 13.38 -20.90
C ILE A 356 -12.39 13.83 -19.44
N GLN A 357 -13.45 13.48 -18.69
CA GLN A 357 -13.65 13.92 -17.30
C GLN A 357 -12.44 13.61 -16.40
N LEU A 358 -11.83 12.43 -16.52
CA LEU A 358 -10.69 12.06 -15.68
C LEU A 358 -9.49 13.01 -15.84
N PHE A 359 -9.20 13.47 -17.06
CA PHE A 359 -8.09 14.39 -17.31
C PHE A 359 -8.39 15.78 -16.75
N GLN A 360 -9.66 16.20 -16.86
CA GLN A 360 -10.15 17.44 -16.27
C GLN A 360 -10.05 17.40 -14.74
N ASP A 361 -10.50 16.31 -14.12
CA ASP A 361 -10.43 16.11 -12.67
C ASP A 361 -8.98 16.19 -12.19
N ILE A 362 -8.05 15.49 -12.85
CA ILE A 362 -6.61 15.54 -12.51
C ILE A 362 -6.04 16.95 -12.67
N ALA A 363 -6.40 17.66 -13.74
CA ALA A 363 -5.91 19.00 -14.02
C ALA A 363 -6.40 20.05 -13.01
N GLN A 364 -7.59 19.85 -12.42
CA GLN A 364 -8.24 20.76 -11.47
C GLN A 364 -7.90 20.44 -10.01
N GLU A 365 -7.93 19.15 -9.64
CA GLU A 365 -7.78 18.69 -8.23
C GLU A 365 -6.33 18.75 -7.75
N PHE A 366 -5.36 18.71 -8.66
CA PHE A 366 -3.94 18.80 -8.32
C PHE A 366 -3.60 20.28 -8.10
N SER A 367 -4.04 20.81 -6.96
CA SER A 367 -4.07 22.24 -6.62
C SER A 367 -2.69 22.85 -6.31
N ASP A 368 -2.69 24.15 -6.00
CA ASP A 368 -1.53 24.88 -5.50
C ASP A 368 -1.03 24.35 -4.14
N ASP A 369 -1.87 23.64 -3.38
CA ASP A 369 -1.46 23.00 -2.12
C ASP A 369 -0.38 21.95 -2.34
N LEU A 370 -0.49 21.17 -3.42
CA LEU A 370 0.50 20.18 -3.78
C LEU A 370 1.84 20.84 -4.13
N HIS A 371 1.78 21.99 -4.83
CA HIS A 371 2.97 22.78 -5.14
C HIS A 371 3.59 23.38 -3.88
N HIS A 372 2.77 23.82 -2.92
CA HIS A 372 3.23 24.31 -1.64
C HIS A 372 3.90 23.20 -0.81
N ILE A 373 3.34 21.99 -0.76
CA ILE A 373 3.97 20.84 -0.09
C ILE A 373 5.32 20.53 -0.76
N ALA A 374 5.38 20.50 -2.09
CA ALA A 374 6.61 20.27 -2.83
C ALA A 374 7.68 21.32 -2.49
N SER A 375 7.28 22.60 -2.49
CA SER A 375 8.17 23.71 -2.18
C SER A 375 8.61 23.71 -0.72
N LEU A 376 7.75 23.33 0.22
CA LEU A 376 8.11 23.24 1.64
C LEU A 376 9.17 22.15 1.84
N ILE A 377 8.89 20.93 1.38
CA ILE A 377 9.81 19.80 1.56
C ILE A 377 11.13 20.09 0.83
N GLY A 378 11.08 20.56 -0.42
CA GLY A 378 12.28 20.84 -1.21
C GLY A 378 13.10 22.04 -0.73
N LYS A 379 12.51 22.96 0.04
CA LYS A 379 13.25 24.05 0.68
C LYS A 379 13.81 23.66 2.04
N VAL A 380 13.15 22.73 2.74
CA VAL A 380 13.50 22.37 4.13
C VAL A 380 14.49 21.23 4.22
N VAL A 381 14.30 20.18 3.43
CA VAL A 381 15.00 18.90 3.61
C VAL A 381 16.24 18.84 2.72
N ASP A 382 17.39 18.56 3.33
CA ASP A 382 18.60 18.20 2.58
C ASP A 382 18.63 16.69 2.36
N PHE A 383 18.22 16.23 1.17
CA PHE A 383 18.16 14.80 0.88
C PHE A 383 19.54 14.14 0.77
N GLU A 384 20.61 14.87 0.43
CA GLU A 384 21.95 14.30 0.26
C GLU A 384 22.59 14.08 1.62
N GLU A 385 22.63 15.11 2.47
CA GLU A 385 23.14 14.98 3.84
C GLU A 385 22.27 14.02 4.66
N SER A 386 20.95 14.02 4.46
CA SER A 386 20.07 13.16 5.26
C SER A 386 20.31 11.67 5.00
N LEU A 387 20.65 11.31 3.77
CA LEU A 387 21.00 9.94 3.40
C LEU A 387 22.39 9.56 3.90
N ALA A 388 23.35 10.48 3.85
CA ALA A 388 24.71 10.25 4.32
C ALA A 388 24.77 10.03 5.85
N GLU A 389 24.01 10.82 6.62
CA GLU A 389 23.93 10.69 8.08
C GLU A 389 22.87 9.67 8.54
N ASN A 390 22.05 9.15 7.62
CA ASN A 390 20.84 8.36 7.92
C ASN A 390 19.92 9.04 8.95
N ARG A 391 19.79 10.37 8.84
CA ARG A 391 19.08 11.25 9.79
C ARG A 391 18.46 12.43 9.05
N PHE A 392 17.36 12.97 9.54
CA PHE A 392 16.79 14.19 8.97
C PHE A 392 17.73 15.39 9.19
N THR A 393 18.19 15.99 8.10
CA THR A 393 19.01 17.21 8.08
C THR A 393 18.33 18.30 7.28
N VAL A 394 18.51 19.53 7.78
CA VAL A 394 17.89 20.73 7.23
C VAL A 394 18.86 21.46 6.31
N LEU A 395 18.36 21.96 5.16
CA LEU A 395 19.12 22.76 4.22
C LEU A 395 19.65 24.07 4.87
N PRO A 396 20.77 24.62 4.38
CA PRO A 396 21.31 25.87 4.91
C PRO A 396 20.40 27.07 4.57
N ASN A 397 20.40 28.08 5.45
CA ASN A 397 19.65 29.35 5.36
C ASN A 397 18.16 29.28 5.74
N ILE A 398 17.74 28.27 6.49
CA ILE A 398 16.36 28.16 6.97
C ILE A 398 16.23 28.67 8.39
N ASP A 399 17.13 28.20 9.25
CA ASP A 399 17.21 28.59 10.64
C ASP A 399 18.64 29.13 10.90
N PRO A 400 18.78 30.45 11.15
CA PRO A 400 20.08 31.05 11.36
C PRO A 400 20.79 30.50 12.61
N ASP A 401 20.05 29.99 13.59
CA ASP A 401 20.61 29.43 14.81
C ASP A 401 21.20 28.04 14.54
N ILE A 402 20.50 27.21 13.77
CA ILE A 402 21.02 25.90 13.33
C ILE A 402 22.27 26.10 12.47
N ASP A 403 22.23 27.04 11.52
CA ASP A 403 23.38 27.34 10.66
C ASP A 403 24.59 27.84 11.47
N ALA A 404 24.36 28.69 12.48
CA ALA A 404 25.40 29.17 13.37
C ALA A 404 26.03 28.01 14.16
N LYS A 405 25.21 27.08 14.68
CA LYS A 405 25.69 25.90 15.41
C LYS A 405 26.41 24.90 14.50
N LYS A 406 25.88 24.60 13.31
CA LYS A 406 26.56 23.78 12.29
C LYS A 406 27.92 24.37 11.92
N ARG A 407 28.01 25.69 11.73
CA ARG A 407 29.29 26.38 11.46
C ARG A 407 30.27 26.26 12.60
N ARG A 408 29.82 26.39 13.86
CA ARG A 408 30.66 26.18 15.05
C ARG A 408 31.14 24.73 15.13
N LEU A 409 30.28 23.77 14.80
CA LEU A 409 30.62 22.35 14.79
C LEU A 409 31.67 22.02 13.72
N ILE A 410 31.53 22.57 12.51
CA ILE A 410 32.50 22.39 11.42
C ILE A 410 33.87 22.99 11.80
N GLY A 411 33.89 24.12 12.53
CA GLY A 411 35.12 24.75 13.02
C GLY A 411 35.71 24.11 14.29
N LEU A 412 34.98 23.18 14.91
CA LEU A 412 35.36 22.59 16.19
C LEU A 412 36.65 21.76 16.11
N PRO A 413 36.90 20.90 15.10
CA PRO A 413 38.13 20.10 15.03
C PRO A 413 39.41 20.93 14.97
N SER A 414 39.41 22.02 14.21
CA SER A 414 40.55 22.95 14.15
C SER A 414 40.79 23.62 15.51
N PHE A 415 39.72 24.07 16.17
CA PHE A 415 39.81 24.69 17.48
C PHE A 415 40.27 23.71 18.57
N LEU A 416 39.76 22.48 18.56
CA LEU A 416 40.18 21.43 19.49
C LEU A 416 41.65 21.05 19.31
N THR A 417 42.17 21.14 18.08
CA THR A 417 43.59 20.92 17.81
C THR A 417 44.46 22.00 18.45
N GLU A 418 44.04 23.27 18.38
CA GLU A 418 44.73 24.38 19.06
C GLU A 418 44.67 24.27 20.58
N VAL A 419 43.52 23.87 21.13
CA VAL A 419 43.36 23.63 22.58
C VAL A 419 44.24 22.47 23.02
N ALA A 420 44.31 21.38 22.24
CA ALA A 420 45.15 20.24 22.53
C ALA A 420 46.64 20.63 22.59
N GLN A 421 47.11 21.50 21.70
CA GLN A 421 48.48 22.03 21.74
C GLN A 421 48.75 22.83 23.02
N LYS A 422 47.84 23.73 23.39
CA LYS A 422 47.97 24.55 24.61
C LYS A 422 47.82 23.75 25.91
N GLU A 423 47.10 22.63 25.90
CA GLU A 423 47.03 21.72 27.04
C GLU A 423 48.32 20.90 27.15
N LEU A 424 48.91 20.48 26.01
CA LEU A 424 50.19 19.77 25.97
C LEU A 424 51.33 20.58 26.59
N GLU A 425 51.34 21.90 26.41
CA GLU A 425 52.33 22.82 27.03
C GLU A 425 52.21 22.89 28.57
N ASN A 426 51.01 22.68 29.11
CA ASN A 426 50.74 22.72 30.55
C ASN A 426 50.90 21.35 31.24
N LEU A 427 50.92 20.28 30.45
CA LEU A 427 51.06 18.91 30.94
C LEU A 427 52.53 18.56 31.21
N ASP A 428 52.75 17.55 32.05
CA ASP A 428 54.09 17.08 32.36
C ASP A 428 54.81 16.58 31.09
N SER A 429 56.10 16.94 30.95
CA SER A 429 57.00 16.61 29.85
C SER A 429 57.11 15.12 29.48
N ARG A 430 56.59 14.24 30.35
CA ARG A 430 56.52 12.78 30.15
C ARG A 430 55.36 12.34 29.23
N ILE A 431 54.42 13.23 28.92
CA ILE A 431 53.28 12.94 28.03
C ILE A 431 53.65 13.29 26.57
N PRO A 432 53.71 12.30 25.66
CA PRO A 432 54.22 12.51 24.30
C PRO A 432 53.21 13.16 23.35
N SER A 433 51.90 12.97 23.59
CA SER A 433 50.85 13.50 22.72
C SER A 433 49.54 13.63 23.49
N CYS A 434 48.78 14.67 23.18
CA CYS A 434 47.46 14.90 23.74
C CYS A 434 46.46 15.17 22.62
N SER A 435 45.25 14.64 22.74
CA SER A 435 44.15 14.90 21.80
C SER A 435 42.90 15.27 22.57
N VAL A 436 42.29 16.41 22.24
CA VAL A 436 40.99 16.77 22.78
C VAL A 436 39.93 16.21 21.85
N ILE A 437 39.05 15.37 22.38
CA ILE A 437 37.94 14.77 21.65
C ILE A 437 36.62 15.28 22.21
N TYR A 438 35.59 15.30 21.37
CA TYR A 438 34.23 15.58 21.79
C TYR A 438 33.37 14.34 21.57
N ILE A 439 32.65 13.91 22.60
CA ILE A 439 31.71 12.81 22.53
C ILE A 439 30.33 13.33 22.95
N PRO A 440 29.28 13.20 22.11
CA PRO A 440 27.92 13.60 22.47
C PRO A 440 27.48 12.98 23.81
N LEU A 441 26.71 13.73 24.62
CA LEU A 441 26.24 13.39 25.97
C LEU A 441 27.33 13.29 27.06
N ILE A 442 28.60 13.05 26.71
CA ILE A 442 29.70 12.97 27.68
C ILE A 442 30.44 14.30 27.82
N GLY A 443 30.60 15.03 26.71
CA GLY A 443 31.28 16.32 26.63
C GLY A 443 32.67 16.25 26.01
N PHE A 444 33.45 17.32 26.23
CA PHE A 444 34.84 17.44 25.82
C PHE A 444 35.74 16.66 26.78
N LEU A 445 36.63 15.83 26.20
CA LEU A 445 37.55 14.98 26.95
C LEU A 445 38.97 15.15 26.43
N LEU A 446 39.90 15.13 27.36
CA LEU A 446 41.32 15.08 27.11
C LEU A 446 41.74 13.62 27.00
N SER A 447 42.13 13.17 25.82
CA SER A 447 42.59 11.82 25.55
C SER A 447 44.11 11.77 25.48
N ILE A 448 44.70 10.99 26.39
CA ILE A 448 46.14 10.80 26.57
C ILE A 448 46.46 9.31 26.32
N PRO A 449 47.50 8.97 25.54
CA PRO A 449 47.89 7.57 25.34
C PRO A 449 48.33 6.95 26.67
N ARG A 450 47.99 5.68 26.89
CA ARG A 450 48.44 4.95 28.06
C ARG A 450 49.97 4.84 28.06
N LEU A 451 50.59 5.35 29.11
CA LEU A 451 52.05 5.29 29.25
C LEU A 451 52.46 3.94 29.88
N PRO A 452 53.64 3.39 29.55
CA PRO A 452 54.06 2.07 30.02
C PRO A 452 54.15 1.93 31.55
N PHE A 453 54.22 3.05 32.28
CA PHE A 453 54.27 3.09 33.74
C PHE A 453 52.89 3.17 34.41
N MET A 454 51.80 3.29 33.65
CA MET A 454 50.42 3.40 34.17
C MET A 454 49.75 2.02 34.16
N VAL A 455 49.96 1.25 35.23
CA VAL A 455 49.55 -0.17 35.30
C VAL A 455 48.35 -0.36 36.24
N GLU A 456 48.32 0.35 37.37
CA GLU A 456 47.27 0.28 38.38
C GLU A 456 46.30 1.48 38.30
N ALA A 457 45.10 1.34 38.87
CA ALA A 457 44.07 2.38 38.84
C ALA A 457 44.52 3.69 39.52
N SER A 458 45.41 3.59 40.52
CA SER A 458 46.02 4.74 41.20
C SER A 458 47.03 5.48 40.33
N ASP A 459 47.62 4.84 39.32
CA ASP A 459 48.56 5.49 38.38
C ASP A 459 47.83 6.34 37.32
N PHE A 460 46.51 6.19 37.22
CA PHE A 460 45.68 6.96 36.30
C PHE A 460 45.27 8.31 36.89
N GLU A 461 45.40 8.54 38.19
CA GLU A 461 45.08 9.83 38.82
C GLU A 461 46.22 10.83 38.59
N ILE A 462 46.00 11.79 37.70
CA ILE A 462 46.94 12.87 37.41
C ILE A 462 46.43 14.14 38.11
N GLU A 463 47.32 14.83 38.83
CA GLU A 463 46.95 16.01 39.62
C GLU A 463 46.34 17.10 38.71
N GLY A 464 45.07 17.47 38.98
CA GLY A 464 44.32 18.45 38.17
C GLY A 464 43.52 17.87 36.98
N LEU A 465 43.55 16.55 36.77
CA LEU A 465 42.76 15.84 35.75
C LEU A 465 41.85 14.78 36.37
N ASP A 466 40.55 14.85 36.07
CA ASP A 466 39.60 13.85 36.53
C ASP A 466 39.52 12.69 35.53
N PHE A 467 39.90 11.48 35.95
CA PHE A 467 39.79 10.29 35.11
C PHE A 467 38.32 9.90 34.86
N MET A 468 37.98 9.56 33.61
CA MET A 468 36.65 9.11 33.23
C MET A 468 36.60 7.62 32.84
N PHE A 469 37.34 7.24 31.79
CA PHE A 469 37.37 5.86 31.32
C PHE A 469 38.63 5.59 30.47
N LEU A 470 38.95 4.30 30.30
CA LEU A 470 39.98 3.80 29.40
C LEU A 470 39.31 3.16 28.19
N SER A 471 39.70 3.56 26.98
CA SER A 471 39.23 2.94 25.73
C SER A 471 40.41 2.78 24.77
N GLU A 472 40.56 1.58 24.17
CA GLU A 472 41.58 1.30 23.15
C GLU A 472 43.00 1.84 23.48
N ASP A 473 43.46 1.64 24.72
CA ASP A 473 44.77 2.08 25.22
C ASP A 473 44.96 3.61 25.28
N LYS A 474 43.85 4.36 25.29
CA LYS A 474 43.80 5.80 25.56
C LYS A 474 43.00 6.07 26.83
N LEU A 475 43.59 6.87 27.71
CA LEU A 475 42.98 7.34 28.95
C LEU A 475 42.24 8.64 28.67
N HIS A 476 40.96 8.71 29.05
CA HIS A 476 40.13 9.90 28.87
C HIS A 476 39.94 10.62 30.20
N TYR A 477 40.27 11.91 30.19
CA TYR A 477 40.26 12.80 31.34
C TYR A 477 39.37 14.02 31.12
N ARG A 478 38.91 14.64 32.21
CA ARG A 478 38.40 16.02 32.19
C ARG A 478 39.43 16.95 32.83
N SER A 479 39.89 17.93 32.07
CA SER A 479 40.70 19.04 32.59
C SER A 479 39.82 20.24 32.95
N ALA A 480 40.38 21.23 33.66
CA ALA A 480 39.68 22.48 33.93
C ALA A 480 39.23 23.16 32.61
N ARG A 481 40.07 23.15 31.57
CA ARG A 481 39.70 23.70 30.25
C ARG A 481 38.60 22.89 29.58
N THR A 482 38.61 21.55 29.65
CA THR A 482 37.53 20.78 29.02
C THR A 482 36.19 21.01 29.71
N LYS A 483 36.17 21.25 31.04
CA LYS A 483 34.96 21.67 31.78
C LYS A 483 34.49 23.08 31.39
N GLU A 484 35.42 24.02 31.18
CA GLU A 484 35.08 25.35 30.65
C GLU A 484 34.50 25.25 29.23
N LEU A 485 35.08 24.39 28.38
CA LEU A 485 34.57 24.15 27.03
C LEU A 485 33.17 23.53 27.05
N ASP A 486 32.91 22.55 27.92
CA ASP A 486 31.57 21.99 28.12
C ASP A 486 30.57 23.08 28.54
N THR A 487 30.98 24.02 29.40
CA THR A 487 30.13 25.11 29.87
C THR A 487 29.87 26.17 28.78
N LEU A 488 30.86 26.46 27.94
CA LEU A 488 30.80 27.51 26.92
C LEU A 488 30.14 27.04 25.61
N LEU A 489 30.45 25.82 25.18
CA LEU A 489 30.00 25.28 23.89
C LEU A 489 28.79 24.36 24.07
N GLY A 490 28.63 23.74 25.23
CA GLY A 490 27.54 22.79 25.48
C GLY A 490 27.61 21.56 24.57
N ASP A 491 26.47 20.87 24.47
CA ASP A 491 26.31 19.73 23.57
C ASP A 491 25.74 20.20 22.23
N LEU A 492 26.61 20.75 21.38
CA LEU A 492 26.23 21.27 20.06
C LEU A 492 25.54 20.20 19.19
N HIS A 493 25.96 18.94 19.26
CA HIS A 493 25.34 17.87 18.48
C HIS A 493 23.91 17.57 18.94
N CYS A 494 23.68 17.46 20.26
CA CYS A 494 22.33 17.25 20.78
C CYS A 494 21.44 18.46 20.48
N GLU A 495 21.93 19.68 20.66
CA GLU A 495 21.16 20.88 20.37
C GLU A 495 20.76 21.00 18.89
N ILE A 496 21.69 20.75 17.96
CA ILE A 496 21.39 20.75 16.52
C ILE A 496 20.35 19.68 16.21
N ARG A 497 20.52 18.46 16.76
CA ARG A 497 19.59 17.36 16.54
C ARG A 497 18.19 17.69 17.05
N ASP A 498 18.09 18.26 18.24
CA ASP A 498 16.81 18.56 18.87
C ASP A 498 16.09 19.67 18.10
N GLN A 499 16.82 20.69 17.61
CA GLN A 499 16.28 21.73 16.73
C GLN A 499 15.85 21.20 15.35
N GLU A 500 16.65 20.35 14.72
CA GLU A 500 16.27 19.72 13.45
C GLU A 500 15.06 18.78 13.61
N THR A 501 14.96 18.09 14.74
CA THR A 501 13.80 17.26 15.08
C THR A 501 12.56 18.12 15.29
N LEU A 502 12.69 19.30 15.92
CA LEU A 502 11.60 20.24 16.06
C LEU A 502 11.12 20.78 14.71
N LEU A 503 12.04 21.14 13.80
CA LEU A 503 11.69 21.58 12.45
C LEU A 503 11.05 20.45 11.64
N MET A 504 11.55 19.22 11.77
CA MET A 504 10.93 18.03 11.18
C MET A 504 9.49 17.88 11.65
N TYR A 505 9.23 17.99 12.95
CA TYR A 505 7.89 17.90 13.51
C TYR A 505 6.96 19.02 13.00
N GLN A 506 7.45 20.26 12.93
CA GLN A 506 6.69 21.38 12.35
C GLN A 506 6.34 21.10 10.87
N LEU A 507 7.28 20.57 10.09
CA LEU A 507 7.05 20.18 8.70
C LEU A 507 6.01 19.05 8.60
N GLN A 508 6.09 18.03 9.47
CA GLN A 508 5.11 16.94 9.53
C GLN A 508 3.70 17.49 9.77
N CYS A 509 3.52 18.39 10.74
CA CYS A 509 2.24 19.02 11.04
C CYS A 509 1.65 19.76 9.83
N GLN A 510 2.50 20.49 9.08
CA GLN A 510 2.06 21.21 7.88
C GLN A 510 1.66 20.27 6.74
N VAL A 511 2.37 19.16 6.56
CA VAL A 511 2.03 18.14 5.55
C VAL A 511 0.75 17.40 5.94
N LEU A 512 0.61 17.00 7.20
CA LEU A 512 -0.56 16.30 7.72
C LEU A 512 -1.83 17.14 7.61
N ALA A 513 -1.74 18.47 7.81
CA ALA A 513 -2.86 19.39 7.61
C ALA A 513 -3.42 19.37 6.17
N ARG A 514 -2.63 18.91 5.18
CA ARG A 514 -3.01 18.81 3.77
C ARG A 514 -3.04 17.37 3.23
N ALA A 515 -3.12 16.40 4.13
CA ALA A 515 -3.16 14.97 3.80
C ALA A 515 -4.33 14.57 2.88
N SER A 516 -5.44 15.32 2.92
CA SER A 516 -6.62 15.09 2.07
C SER A 516 -6.28 15.22 0.57
N VAL A 517 -5.48 16.23 0.20
CA VAL A 517 -5.04 16.47 -1.19
C VAL A 517 -4.19 15.30 -1.68
N LEU A 518 -3.26 14.80 -0.86
CA LEU A 518 -2.42 13.65 -1.18
C LEU A 518 -3.27 12.37 -1.41
N THR A 519 -4.31 12.18 -0.59
CA THR A 519 -5.22 11.04 -0.74
C THR A 519 -6.03 11.14 -2.04
N ARG A 520 -6.45 12.35 -2.42
CA ARG A 520 -7.17 12.61 -3.68
C ARG A 520 -6.29 12.36 -4.90
N VAL A 521 -5.03 12.79 -4.85
CA VAL A 521 -4.02 12.53 -5.87
C VAL A 521 -3.87 11.02 -6.10
N LEU A 522 -3.82 10.22 -5.03
CA LEU A 522 -3.71 8.77 -5.16
C LEU A 522 -4.94 8.09 -5.78
N ASP A 523 -6.15 8.53 -5.42
CA ASP A 523 -7.39 8.01 -6.04
C ASP A 523 -7.42 8.29 -7.54
N LEU A 524 -7.09 9.51 -7.96
CA LEU A 524 -7.07 9.87 -9.39
C LEU A 524 -5.90 9.23 -10.15
N ALA A 525 -4.71 9.20 -9.56
CA ALA A 525 -3.54 8.56 -10.16
C ALA A 525 -3.72 7.05 -10.32
N SER A 526 -4.30 6.38 -9.33
CA SER A 526 -4.60 4.94 -9.41
C SER A 526 -5.63 4.65 -10.51
N ARG A 527 -6.70 5.45 -10.64
CA ARG A 527 -7.67 5.33 -11.74
C ARG A 527 -7.00 5.46 -13.10
N LEU A 528 -6.12 6.45 -13.27
CA LEU A 528 -5.39 6.66 -14.51
C LEU A 528 -4.46 5.47 -14.82
N ASP A 529 -3.72 4.97 -13.83
CA ASP A 529 -2.82 3.82 -14.00
C ASP A 529 -3.56 2.56 -14.43
N VAL A 530 -4.71 2.28 -13.81
CA VAL A 530 -5.56 1.14 -14.19
C VAL A 530 -6.02 1.25 -15.65
N LEU A 531 -6.47 2.44 -16.07
CA LEU A 531 -6.97 2.63 -17.43
C LEU A 531 -5.85 2.56 -18.47
N LEU A 532 -4.66 3.09 -18.14
CA LEU A 532 -3.47 2.93 -18.98
C LEU A 532 -3.03 1.46 -19.08
N ALA A 533 -3.06 0.73 -17.97
CA ALA A 533 -2.76 -0.71 -17.95
C ALA A 533 -3.73 -1.50 -18.83
N LEU A 534 -5.03 -1.22 -18.72
CA LEU A 534 -6.06 -1.83 -19.56
C LEU A 534 -5.93 -1.45 -21.04
N ALA A 535 -5.56 -0.20 -21.36
CA ALA A 535 -5.28 0.23 -22.73
C ALA A 535 -4.06 -0.48 -23.33
N SER A 536 -3.00 -0.63 -22.54
CA SER A 536 -1.81 -1.40 -22.91
C SER A 536 -2.15 -2.87 -23.18
N ALA A 537 -2.90 -3.51 -22.28
CA ALA A 537 -3.35 -4.89 -22.45
C ALA A 537 -4.28 -5.04 -23.68
N ALA A 538 -5.22 -4.12 -23.86
CA ALA A 538 -6.12 -4.12 -25.00
C ALA A 538 -5.39 -4.00 -26.34
N ARG A 539 -4.32 -3.22 -26.41
CA ARG A 539 -3.47 -3.10 -27.60
C ARG A 539 -2.75 -4.42 -27.91
N ASP A 540 -2.13 -5.02 -26.91
CA ASP A 540 -1.33 -6.25 -27.11
C ASP A 540 -2.20 -7.47 -27.45
N TYR A 541 -3.39 -7.56 -26.86
CA TYR A 541 -4.34 -8.65 -27.10
C TYR A 541 -5.36 -8.33 -28.21
N GLY A 542 -5.30 -7.16 -28.82
CA GLY A 542 -6.21 -6.75 -29.90
C GLY A 542 -7.68 -6.66 -29.47
N TYR A 543 -7.96 -6.22 -28.24
CA TYR A 543 -9.32 -6.06 -27.73
C TYR A 543 -10.04 -4.87 -28.36
N SER A 544 -11.35 -4.99 -28.47
CA SER A 544 -12.23 -3.98 -29.06
C SER A 544 -13.19 -3.41 -28.02
N ARG A 545 -13.54 -2.12 -28.17
CA ARG A 545 -14.48 -1.43 -27.28
C ARG A 545 -15.87 -2.08 -27.36
N PRO A 546 -16.47 -2.49 -26.23
CA PRO A 546 -17.85 -2.97 -26.21
C PRO A 546 -18.85 -1.81 -26.31
N HIS A 547 -20.02 -2.09 -26.87
CA HIS A 547 -21.15 -1.16 -26.92
C HIS A 547 -22.28 -1.65 -26.01
N TYR A 548 -22.71 -0.80 -25.09
CA TYR A 548 -23.83 -1.09 -24.21
C TYR A 548 -25.10 -0.44 -24.73
N SER A 549 -26.19 -1.20 -24.77
CA SER A 549 -27.50 -0.69 -25.10
C SER A 549 -28.45 -0.93 -23.93
N PRO A 550 -29.18 0.10 -23.45
CA PRO A 550 -30.18 -0.08 -22.40
C PRO A 550 -31.43 -0.81 -22.90
N CYS A 551 -31.71 -0.81 -24.21
CA CYS A 551 -32.92 -1.39 -24.79
C CYS A 551 -32.79 -2.85 -25.23
N ILE A 552 -31.56 -3.38 -25.33
CA ILE A 552 -31.33 -4.77 -25.77
C ILE A 552 -30.96 -5.63 -24.57
N HIS A 553 -31.90 -6.49 -24.16
CA HIS A 553 -31.65 -7.54 -23.18
C HIS A 553 -31.01 -8.74 -23.86
N GLY A 554 -29.69 -8.69 -24.04
CA GLY A 554 -28.92 -9.73 -24.71
C GLY A 554 -27.43 -9.43 -24.82
N VAL A 555 -26.70 -10.39 -25.39
CA VAL A 555 -25.28 -10.29 -25.70
C VAL A 555 -25.05 -10.77 -27.12
N ARG A 556 -24.32 -9.96 -27.89
CA ARG A 556 -23.87 -10.29 -29.23
C ARG A 556 -22.36 -10.17 -29.28
N ILE A 557 -21.69 -11.30 -29.44
CA ILE A 557 -20.23 -11.40 -29.55
C ILE A 557 -19.91 -11.94 -30.94
N ARG A 558 -19.07 -11.23 -31.69
CA ARG A 558 -18.55 -11.69 -32.98
C ARG A 558 -17.09 -12.08 -32.81
N ASN A 559 -16.74 -13.28 -33.26
CA ASN A 559 -15.38 -13.82 -33.19
C ASN A 559 -14.73 -13.72 -31.79
N GLY A 560 -15.49 -14.00 -30.73
CA GLY A 560 -15.00 -13.95 -29.37
C GLY A 560 -13.94 -15.01 -29.10
N ARG A 561 -12.96 -14.67 -28.27
CA ARG A 561 -11.86 -15.56 -27.87
C ARG A 561 -11.78 -15.67 -26.36
N HIS A 562 -11.27 -16.78 -25.83
CA HIS A 562 -11.06 -16.91 -24.39
C HIS A 562 -9.69 -16.30 -24.01
N PRO A 563 -9.63 -15.21 -23.23
CA PRO A 563 -8.38 -14.47 -22.98
C PRO A 563 -7.22 -15.34 -22.48
N LEU A 564 -7.49 -16.21 -21.51
CA LEU A 564 -6.45 -17.09 -20.94
C LEU A 564 -6.10 -18.25 -21.87
N MET A 565 -7.08 -18.81 -22.58
CA MET A 565 -6.85 -20.01 -23.38
C MET A 565 -6.15 -19.69 -24.70
N GLU A 566 -6.36 -18.50 -25.23
CA GLU A 566 -5.62 -17.98 -26.38
C GLU A 566 -4.10 -17.93 -26.12
N LEU A 567 -3.69 -17.71 -24.87
CA LEU A 567 -2.27 -17.64 -24.50
C LEU A 567 -1.61 -19.01 -24.38
N CYS A 568 -2.33 -20.06 -23.95
CA CYS A 568 -1.74 -21.39 -23.81
C CYS A 568 -1.94 -22.28 -25.04
N ALA A 569 -2.84 -21.93 -25.96
CA ALA A 569 -3.10 -22.69 -27.17
C ALA A 569 -2.32 -22.12 -28.37
N ARG A 570 -1.69 -22.98 -29.18
CA ARG A 570 -1.00 -22.58 -30.43
C ARG A 570 -1.96 -22.01 -31.48
N THR A 571 -3.22 -22.42 -31.45
CA THR A 571 -4.27 -21.95 -32.35
C THR A 571 -5.59 -21.98 -31.60
N PHE A 572 -6.26 -20.82 -31.52
CA PHE A 572 -7.57 -20.69 -30.90
C PHE A 572 -8.61 -20.31 -31.95
N VAL A 573 -9.70 -21.07 -32.04
CA VAL A 573 -10.78 -20.80 -33.00
C VAL A 573 -11.78 -19.84 -32.35
N PRO A 574 -12.00 -18.64 -32.92
CA PRO A 574 -12.94 -17.67 -32.36
C PRO A 574 -14.39 -18.12 -32.54
N ASN A 575 -15.22 -17.87 -31.54
CA ASN A 575 -16.63 -18.26 -31.54
C ASN A 575 -17.55 -17.03 -31.48
N SER A 576 -18.57 -17.01 -32.33
CA SER A 576 -19.60 -15.98 -32.31
C SER A 576 -20.81 -16.45 -31.50
N THR A 577 -21.46 -15.54 -30.81
CA THR A 577 -22.61 -15.82 -29.95
C THR A 577 -23.65 -14.72 -30.05
N ASP A 578 -24.90 -15.11 -30.20
CA ASP A 578 -26.05 -14.22 -30.10
C ASP A 578 -27.05 -14.83 -29.10
N CYS A 579 -27.36 -14.07 -28.04
CA CYS A 579 -28.27 -14.48 -26.98
C CYS A 579 -29.12 -13.27 -26.58
N GLY A 580 -30.44 -13.40 -26.57
CA GLY A 580 -31.38 -12.31 -26.28
C GLY A 580 -32.18 -11.81 -27.50
N GLY A 581 -33.16 -10.94 -27.25
CA GLY A 581 -34.12 -10.50 -28.27
C GLY A 581 -34.88 -11.69 -28.90
N ASP A 582 -34.92 -11.73 -30.23
CA ASP A 582 -35.64 -12.74 -31.02
C ASP A 582 -34.96 -14.13 -31.02
N GLN A 583 -33.70 -14.22 -30.56
CA GLN A 583 -32.88 -15.44 -30.61
C GLN A 583 -33.06 -16.36 -29.36
N GLY A 584 -33.93 -15.97 -28.44
CA GLY A 584 -34.17 -16.68 -27.19
C GLY A 584 -33.08 -16.44 -26.12
N ARG A 585 -33.46 -16.62 -24.84
CA ARG A 585 -32.59 -16.38 -23.67
C ARG A 585 -31.86 -17.62 -23.17
N VAL A 586 -32.29 -18.81 -23.61
CA VAL A 586 -31.73 -20.11 -23.20
C VAL A 586 -31.09 -20.78 -24.40
N LYS A 587 -29.86 -21.28 -24.24
CA LYS A 587 -29.12 -22.01 -25.27
C LYS A 587 -28.73 -23.38 -24.74
N VAL A 588 -29.09 -24.44 -25.47
CA VAL A 588 -28.66 -25.82 -25.17
C VAL A 588 -27.42 -26.12 -26.01
N ILE A 589 -26.31 -26.46 -25.35
CA ILE A 589 -25.02 -26.72 -26.01
C ILE A 589 -24.72 -28.20 -25.93
N THR A 590 -24.72 -28.88 -27.08
CA THR A 590 -24.39 -30.30 -27.20
C THR A 590 -23.11 -30.50 -28.01
N GLY A 591 -22.40 -31.60 -27.75
CA GLY A 591 -21.15 -31.92 -28.44
C GLY A 591 -20.33 -32.96 -27.68
N PRO A 592 -19.34 -33.59 -28.34
CA PRO A 592 -18.51 -34.64 -27.73
C PRO A 592 -17.67 -34.11 -26.56
N ASN A 593 -17.22 -34.98 -25.66
CA ASN A 593 -16.29 -34.57 -24.59
C ASN A 593 -15.01 -33.99 -25.18
N SER A 594 -14.43 -33.00 -24.51
CA SER A 594 -13.23 -32.26 -24.98
C SER A 594 -13.40 -31.41 -26.25
N SER A 595 -14.63 -31.19 -26.74
CA SER A 595 -14.91 -30.25 -27.86
C SER A 595 -14.87 -28.76 -27.49
N GLY A 596 -14.53 -28.42 -26.24
CA GLY A 596 -14.44 -27.02 -25.81
C GLY A 596 -15.75 -26.39 -25.31
N LYS A 597 -16.83 -27.16 -25.08
CA LYS A 597 -18.12 -26.67 -24.54
C LYS A 597 -17.95 -25.81 -23.28
N SER A 598 -17.16 -26.29 -22.31
CA SER A 598 -16.91 -25.56 -21.06
C SER A 598 -16.07 -24.29 -21.29
N ILE A 599 -15.13 -24.32 -22.23
CA ILE A 599 -14.30 -23.16 -22.59
C ILE A 599 -15.17 -22.08 -23.22
N TYR A 600 -16.11 -22.46 -24.10
CA TYR A 600 -17.07 -21.54 -24.71
C TYR A 600 -17.97 -20.87 -23.66
N LEU A 601 -18.49 -21.63 -22.68
CA LEU A 601 -19.29 -21.06 -21.59
C LEU A 601 -18.49 -20.09 -20.71
N LYS A 602 -17.26 -20.45 -20.35
CA LYS A 602 -16.36 -19.56 -19.59
C LYS A 602 -16.03 -18.30 -20.36
N GLN A 603 -15.69 -18.43 -21.64
CA GLN A 603 -15.44 -17.32 -22.55
C GLN A 603 -16.62 -16.33 -22.54
N LEU A 604 -17.85 -16.84 -22.71
CA LEU A 604 -19.03 -16.00 -22.72
C LEU A 604 -19.18 -15.18 -21.44
N ARG A 605 -18.95 -15.81 -20.30
CA ARG A 605 -19.08 -15.15 -19.00
C ARG A 605 -17.99 -14.11 -18.77
N ILE A 606 -16.76 -14.33 -19.25
CA ILE A 606 -15.67 -13.35 -19.18
C ILE A 606 -15.97 -12.09 -20.00
N HIS A 607 -16.59 -12.23 -21.17
CA HIS A 607 -16.98 -11.09 -22.02
C HIS A 607 -18.20 -10.31 -21.52
N LEU A 608 -18.85 -10.78 -20.45
CA LEU A 608 -20.06 -10.20 -19.88
C LEU A 608 -19.74 -9.42 -18.60
N PRO A 609 -19.61 -8.09 -18.67
CA PRO A 609 -19.48 -7.24 -17.49
C PRO A 609 -20.82 -7.06 -16.74
N ARG A 610 -21.92 -7.63 -17.24
CA ARG A 610 -23.26 -7.56 -16.63
C ARG A 610 -23.89 -8.96 -16.64
N PRO A 611 -24.44 -9.46 -15.52
CA PRO A 611 -25.22 -10.67 -15.53
C PRO A 611 -26.51 -10.36 -16.30
N LEU A 612 -26.88 -11.25 -17.21
CA LEU A 612 -28.21 -11.25 -17.80
C LEU A 612 -29.18 -11.46 -16.64
N HIS A 613 -29.95 -10.43 -16.28
CA HIS A 613 -31.05 -10.58 -15.34
C HIS A 613 -32.09 -11.49 -15.99
N LEU A 614 -32.10 -12.76 -15.59
CA LEU A 614 -33.30 -13.58 -15.64
C LEU A 614 -34.21 -13.04 -14.54
N HIS A 615 -34.99 -12.02 -14.89
CA HIS A 615 -36.25 -11.80 -14.19
C HIS A 615 -37.18 -12.91 -14.67
N ASP A 616 -37.49 -13.82 -13.75
CA ASP A 616 -38.77 -14.54 -13.76
C ASP A 616 -39.90 -13.55 -13.48
#